data_AF-A0A1L5KR61-F1
#
_entry.id   AF-A0A1L5KR61-F1
#
_cell.length_a   1.000
_cell.length_b   1.000
_cell.length_c   1.000
_cell.angle_alpha   90.00
_cell.angle_beta   90.00
_cell.angle_gamma   90.00
#
_symmetry.space_group_name_H-M   'P 1'
#
loop_
_entity.id
_entity.type
_entity.pdbx_description
1 polymer ?
#
loop_
_entity_poly.entity_id
_entity_poly.type
_entity_poly.pdbx_seq_one_letter_code
_entity_poly.pdbx_strand_id
1 'polypeptide(L)'
;ELKPRPVTISEFTVLAIRSGFVTGNQSDEALQERGMVSVLDVDVRVSCSSGTYIRALARDLGDKLGVGGYLTRLRRTRVGNFALPDDTSGLLSPDAVSETQTHTVTAHTEQKTFTNREGETITRNKCVLDTPEGLDGAGRCAWLIGRSLTMEQAARSAMPALDITPEEAAELRFGRRIERTIHEPAAAIVPQTHDVVAIIEKANGHQAKPITVFPLA
;
A
#
# COMPACT_ATOMS: atom_id res chain seq x y z
N GLU A 1 18.28 -9.14 15.21
CA GLU A 1 17.68 -7.79 15.30
C GLU A 1 17.92 -7.05 14.00
N LEU A 2 16.90 -6.43 13.39
CA LEU A 2 17.05 -5.69 12.13
C LEU A 2 17.63 -4.30 12.42
N LYS A 3 18.60 -3.86 11.61
CA LYS A 3 19.16 -2.50 11.74
C LYS A 3 18.06 -1.45 11.53
N PRO A 4 17.96 -0.42 12.39
CA PRO A 4 17.03 0.69 12.19
C PRO A 4 17.26 1.35 10.84
N ARG A 5 16.18 1.58 10.08
CA ARG A 5 16.21 2.38 8.85
C ARG A 5 15.74 3.80 9.17
N PRO A 6 16.37 4.83 8.58
CA PRO A 6 15.84 6.19 8.71
C PRO A 6 14.44 6.24 8.12
N VAL A 7 13.54 6.93 8.83
CA VAL A 7 12.17 7.21 8.39
C VAL A 7 11.92 8.70 8.51
N THR A 8 11.09 9.23 7.61
CA THR A 8 10.72 10.65 7.60
C THR A 8 9.23 10.77 7.89
N ILE A 9 8.89 11.58 8.89
CA ILE A 9 7.52 12.05 9.11
C ILE A 9 7.44 13.44 8.48
N SER A 10 6.73 13.57 7.36
CA SER A 10 6.56 14.85 6.67
C SER A 10 5.34 15.64 7.15
N GLU A 11 4.38 14.96 7.78
CA GLU A 11 3.19 15.57 8.36
C GLU A 11 2.76 14.78 9.60
N PHE A 12 2.36 15.50 10.66
CA PHE A 12 1.66 14.95 11.81
C PHE A 12 0.58 15.95 12.24
N THR A 13 -0.65 15.74 11.79
CA THR A 13 -1.77 16.67 12.01
C THR A 13 -2.77 16.05 12.98
N VAL A 14 -3.08 16.75 14.07
CA VAL A 14 -4.16 16.35 14.99
C VAL A 14 -5.50 16.78 14.40
N LEU A 15 -6.42 15.84 14.22
CA LEU A 15 -7.73 16.06 13.62
C LEU A 15 -8.81 16.23 14.67
N ALA A 16 -8.76 15.44 15.75
CA ALA A 16 -9.72 15.48 16.84
C ALA A 16 -9.12 14.92 18.12
N ILE A 17 -9.63 15.39 19.26
CA ILE A 17 -9.27 14.91 20.60
C ILE A 17 -10.57 14.66 21.35
N ARG A 18 -10.67 13.50 22.00
CA ARG A 18 -11.83 13.12 22.82
C ARG A 18 -11.37 12.53 24.15
N SER A 19 -12.03 12.92 25.23
CA SER A 19 -11.81 12.29 26.53
C SER A 19 -12.63 11.01 26.64
N GLY A 20 -12.03 9.99 27.22
CA GLY A 20 -12.67 8.69 27.45
C GLY A 20 -12.19 8.03 28.73
N PHE A 21 -12.67 6.82 28.96
CA PHE A 21 -12.26 5.96 30.07
C PHE A 21 -12.06 4.53 29.57
N VAL A 22 -10.99 3.87 30.02
CA VAL A 22 -10.74 2.45 29.74
C VAL A 22 -10.63 1.67 31.05
N THR A 23 -10.98 0.39 31.02
CA THR A 23 -10.74 -0.50 32.17
C THR A 23 -9.24 -0.70 32.35
N GLY A 24 -8.71 -0.28 33.49
CA GLY A 24 -7.30 -0.44 33.82
C GLY A 24 -7.08 -1.69 34.67
N ASN A 25 -6.26 -2.62 34.18
CA ASN A 25 -5.67 -3.66 35.02
C ASN A 25 -4.34 -3.12 35.58
N GLN A 26 -4.38 -2.17 36.52
CA GLN A 26 -3.15 -1.70 37.18
C GLN A 26 -3.12 -2.20 38.62
N SER A 27 -2.00 -2.82 38.96
CA SER A 27 -1.59 -3.33 40.28
C SER A 27 -1.10 -2.23 41.24
N ASP A 28 -1.37 -0.95 40.95
CA ASP A 28 -1.02 0.17 41.82
C ASP A 28 -2.17 0.46 42.79
N GLU A 29 -1.91 0.21 44.07
CA GLU A 29 -2.87 0.26 45.19
C GLU A 29 -3.55 1.63 45.39
N ALA A 30 -3.05 2.71 44.78
CA ALA A 30 -3.51 4.07 45.03
C ALA A 30 -4.69 4.56 44.16
N LEU A 31 -5.09 3.82 43.12
CA LEU A 31 -6.20 4.20 42.20
C LEU A 31 -7.44 3.30 42.35
N GLN A 32 -7.52 2.50 43.42
CA GLN A 32 -8.68 1.67 43.75
C GLN A 32 -9.85 2.52 44.24
N GLU A 33 -10.56 3.16 43.32
CA GLU A 33 -11.98 3.46 43.60
C GLU A 33 -12.94 3.21 42.42
N ARG A 34 -12.50 3.04 41.16
CA ARG A 34 -13.42 2.69 40.05
C ARG A 34 -12.90 1.78 38.94
N GLY A 35 -11.65 1.29 38.98
CA GLY A 35 -11.09 0.40 37.94
C GLY A 35 -11.04 1.00 36.52
N MET A 36 -11.28 2.30 36.39
CA MET A 36 -11.34 3.05 35.15
C MET A 36 -10.21 4.08 35.12
N VAL A 37 -9.47 4.10 34.02
CA VAL A 37 -8.37 5.04 33.76
C VAL A 37 -8.87 6.06 32.74
N SER A 38 -8.69 7.35 33.02
CA SER A 38 -9.00 8.41 32.07
C SER A 38 -8.00 8.39 30.92
N VAL A 39 -8.50 8.51 29.68
CA VAL A 39 -7.68 8.49 28.47
C VAL A 39 -8.09 9.62 27.52
N LEU A 40 -7.19 9.94 26.59
CA LEU A 40 -7.48 10.79 25.44
C LEU A 40 -7.35 9.96 24.16
N ASP A 41 -8.45 9.88 23.40
CA ASP A 41 -8.40 9.39 22.03
C ASP A 41 -8.06 10.56 21.10
N VAL A 42 -6.97 10.41 20.34
CA VAL A 42 -6.47 11.43 19.42
C VAL A 42 -6.50 10.87 18.00
N ASP A 43 -7.29 11.49 17.13
CA ASP A 43 -7.24 11.20 15.70
C ASP A 43 -6.11 12.01 15.08
N VAL A 44 -5.21 11.32 14.37
CA VAL A 44 -4.08 11.96 13.70
C VAL A 44 -4.02 11.55 12.23
N ARG A 45 -3.64 12.50 11.37
CA ARG A 45 -3.19 12.23 10.01
C ARG A 45 -1.67 12.27 9.99
N VAL A 46 -1.06 11.25 9.39
CA VAL A 46 0.40 11.15 9.28
C VAL A 46 0.79 10.90 7.83
N SER A 47 1.61 11.79 7.27
CA SER A 47 2.31 11.55 6.01
C SER A 47 3.76 11.15 6.35
N CYS A 48 4.19 9.99 5.85
CA CYS A 48 5.47 9.42 6.22
C CYS A 48 6.09 8.60 5.09
N SER A 49 7.40 8.37 5.17
CA SER A 49 8.13 7.48 4.27
C SER A 49 7.77 6.02 4.50
N SER A 50 8.11 5.16 3.55
CA SER A 50 7.97 3.71 3.70
C SER A 50 8.79 3.20 4.90
N GLY A 51 8.33 2.10 5.50
CA GLY A 51 8.98 1.50 6.68
C GLY A 51 8.66 2.18 8.01
N THR A 52 7.85 3.24 8.02
CA THR A 52 7.41 3.89 9.26
C THR A 52 6.47 3.00 10.07
N TYR A 53 6.82 2.74 11.33
CA TYR A 53 5.99 1.99 12.27
C TYR A 53 5.09 2.95 13.06
N ILE A 54 3.87 3.18 12.58
CA ILE A 54 2.89 4.08 13.26
C ILE A 54 2.61 3.67 14.72
N ARG A 55 2.68 2.37 15.03
CA ARG A 55 2.58 1.88 16.42
C ARG A 55 3.72 2.38 17.31
N ALA A 56 4.94 2.40 16.80
CA ALA A 56 6.10 2.93 17.53
C ALA A 56 5.93 4.44 17.73
N LEU A 57 5.46 5.16 16.70
CA LEU A 57 5.18 6.59 16.81
C LEU A 57 4.17 6.92 17.93
N ALA A 58 3.10 6.14 18.06
CA ALA A 58 2.12 6.31 19.15
C ALA A 58 2.72 6.05 20.54
N ARG A 59 3.53 5.00 20.68
CA ARG A 59 4.25 4.68 21.92
C ARG A 59 5.23 5.79 22.28
N ASP A 60 6.09 6.17 21.35
CA ASP A 60 7.15 7.15 21.58
C ASP A 60 6.56 8.54 21.89
N LEU A 61 5.38 8.89 21.33
CA LEU A 61 4.61 10.08 21.72
C LEU A 61 4.10 9.98 23.16
N GLY A 62 3.51 8.84 23.53
CA GLY A 62 3.04 8.57 24.88
C GLY A 62 4.15 8.61 25.93
N ASP A 63 5.32 8.05 25.60
CA ASP A 63 6.53 8.06 26.44
C ASP A 63 7.04 9.49 26.64
N LYS A 64 7.10 10.29 25.57
CA LYS A 64 7.50 11.70 25.65
C LYS A 64 6.54 12.56 26.48
N LEU A 65 5.25 12.21 26.49
CA LEU A 65 4.23 12.90 27.29
C LEU A 65 4.13 12.34 28.72
N GLY A 66 4.77 11.21 29.02
CA GLY A 66 4.71 10.56 30.33
C GLY A 66 3.36 9.92 30.68
N VAL A 67 2.50 9.69 29.68
CA VAL A 67 1.14 9.14 29.88
C VAL A 67 0.95 7.75 29.25
N GLY A 68 1.94 7.29 28.48
CA GLY A 68 1.83 6.10 27.64
C GLY A 68 0.95 6.35 26.41
N GLY A 69 1.06 5.46 25.42
CA GLY A 69 0.34 5.65 24.15
C GLY A 69 0.34 4.38 23.31
N TYR A 70 -0.78 4.09 22.68
CA TYR A 70 -0.89 2.96 21.76
C TYR A 70 -1.90 3.27 20.66
N LEU A 71 -1.80 2.53 19.56
CA LEU A 71 -2.65 2.69 18.39
C LEU A 71 -3.93 1.86 18.55
N THR A 72 -5.08 2.51 18.55
CA THR A 72 -6.41 1.85 18.65
C THR A 72 -6.99 1.53 17.27
N ARG A 73 -6.73 2.37 16.26
CA ARG A 73 -7.19 2.20 14.88
C ARG A 73 -6.15 2.71 13.89
N LEU A 74 -6.00 2.02 12.77
CA LEU A 74 -5.14 2.45 11.67
C LEU A 74 -5.86 2.26 10.34
N ARG A 75 -5.86 3.30 9.50
CA ARG A 75 -6.27 3.20 8.11
C ARG A 75 -5.27 3.95 7.25
N ARG A 76 -4.74 3.28 6.24
CA ARG A 76 -3.86 3.88 5.25
C ARG A 76 -4.72 4.41 4.10
N THR A 77 -4.73 5.72 3.92
CA THR A 77 -5.54 6.39 2.88
C THR A 77 -4.80 6.59 1.57
N ARG A 78 -3.46 6.50 1.58
CA ARG A 78 -2.62 6.70 0.38
C ARG A 78 -1.35 5.87 0.41
N VAL A 79 -0.90 5.44 -0.77
CA VAL A 79 0.43 4.85 -1.04
C VAL A 79 0.97 5.43 -2.34
N GLY A 80 1.98 6.29 -2.25
CA GLY A 80 2.51 7.01 -3.42
C GLY A 80 1.39 7.78 -4.12
N ASN A 81 1.19 7.47 -5.40
CA ASN A 81 0.16 8.10 -6.22
C ASN A 81 -1.23 7.48 -6.06
N PHE A 82 -1.39 6.38 -5.32
CA PHE A 82 -2.68 5.71 -5.12
C PHE A 82 -3.34 6.19 -3.84
N ALA A 83 -4.48 6.85 -3.96
CA ALA A 83 -5.26 7.33 -2.82
C ALA A 83 -6.68 6.78 -2.82
N LEU A 84 -7.24 6.66 -1.62
CA LEU A 84 -8.67 6.44 -1.45
C LEU A 84 -9.44 7.73 -1.76
N PRO A 85 -10.72 7.65 -2.15
CA PRO A 85 -11.55 8.83 -2.44
C PRO A 85 -11.62 9.86 -1.30
N ASP A 86 -11.41 9.41 -0.06
CA ASP A 86 -11.46 10.23 1.15
C ASP A 86 -10.07 10.60 1.69
N ASP A 87 -9.01 10.47 0.88
CA ASP A 87 -7.72 11.05 1.21
C ASP A 87 -7.84 12.58 1.28
N THR A 88 -7.41 13.14 2.41
CA THR A 88 -7.55 14.55 2.75
C THR A 88 -6.19 15.22 2.98
N SER A 89 -5.13 14.63 2.42
CA SER A 89 -3.75 15.12 2.60
C SER A 89 -3.41 16.32 1.71
N GLY A 90 -4.14 16.52 0.62
CA GLY A 90 -3.81 17.52 -0.39
C GLY A 90 -2.54 17.21 -1.20
N LEU A 91 -2.00 15.98 -1.11
CA LEU A 91 -0.75 15.60 -1.78
C LEU A 91 -0.95 15.07 -3.20
N LEU A 92 -2.18 14.90 -3.66
CA LEU A 92 -2.53 14.55 -5.04
C LEU A 92 -3.43 15.61 -5.64
N SER A 93 -3.29 15.86 -6.94
CA SER A 93 -4.23 16.70 -7.68
C SER A 93 -5.59 16.01 -7.79
N PRO A 94 -6.69 16.77 -7.99
CA PRO A 94 -8.01 16.19 -8.22
C PRO A 94 -8.05 15.18 -9.38
N ASP A 95 -7.32 15.46 -10.47
CA ASP A 95 -7.23 14.57 -11.62
C ASP A 95 -6.55 13.24 -11.26
N ALA A 96 -5.45 13.29 -10.50
CA ALA A 96 -4.76 12.10 -10.02
C ALA A 96 -5.63 11.28 -9.08
N VAL A 97 -6.42 11.92 -8.21
CA VAL A 97 -7.38 11.21 -7.35
C VAL A 97 -8.43 10.50 -8.22
N SER A 98 -8.99 11.18 -9.24
CA SER A 98 -9.96 10.56 -10.15
C SER A 98 -9.39 9.36 -10.90
N GLU A 99 -8.13 9.43 -11.36
CA GLU A 99 -7.46 8.31 -12.02
C GLU A 99 -7.25 7.13 -11.06
N THR A 100 -6.93 7.38 -9.79
CA THR A 100 -6.76 6.28 -8.82
C THR A 100 -8.07 5.57 -8.48
N GLN A 101 -9.20 6.26 -8.59
CA GLN A 101 -10.51 5.67 -8.30
C GLN A 101 -10.90 4.59 -9.32
N THR A 102 -10.49 4.71 -10.57
CA THR A 102 -10.73 3.68 -11.58
C THR A 102 -9.99 2.38 -11.25
N HIS A 103 -8.85 2.51 -10.56
CA HIS A 103 -7.96 1.41 -10.18
C HIS A 103 -8.09 0.96 -8.72
N THR A 104 -9.07 1.51 -7.99
CA THR A 104 -9.32 1.16 -6.59
C THR A 104 -10.56 0.29 -6.47
N VAL A 105 -10.41 -0.85 -5.79
CA VAL A 105 -11.52 -1.73 -5.41
C VAL A 105 -11.61 -1.74 -3.90
N THR A 106 -12.78 -1.39 -3.37
CA THR A 106 -13.05 -1.49 -1.93
C THR A 106 -13.46 -2.90 -1.57
N ALA A 107 -13.43 -3.20 -0.28
CA ALA A 107 -13.87 -4.47 0.24
C ALA A 107 -14.51 -4.28 1.61
N HIS A 108 -15.48 -5.11 1.91
CA HIS A 108 -16.11 -5.18 3.23
C HIS A 108 -15.91 -6.56 3.86
N THR A 109 -16.27 -6.66 5.13
CA THR A 109 -16.25 -7.92 5.86
C THR A 109 -17.65 -8.49 5.93
N GLU A 110 -17.80 -9.73 5.49
CA GLU A 110 -19.01 -10.52 5.71
C GLU A 110 -18.73 -11.60 6.76
N GLN A 111 -19.70 -11.83 7.64
CA GLN A 111 -19.67 -12.95 8.56
C GLN A 111 -20.40 -14.14 7.96
N LYS A 112 -19.69 -15.26 7.83
CA LYS A 112 -20.29 -16.53 7.42
C LYS A 112 -20.28 -17.50 8.58
N THR A 113 -21.46 -17.91 9.00
CA THR A 113 -21.66 -18.96 9.99
C THR A 113 -21.96 -20.27 9.28
N PHE A 114 -21.24 -21.33 9.62
CA PHE A 114 -21.46 -22.66 9.09
C PHE A 114 -21.15 -23.72 10.15
N THR A 115 -21.80 -24.88 10.03
CA THR A 115 -21.51 -26.04 10.88
C THR A 115 -20.36 -26.83 10.27
N ASN A 116 -19.31 -27.10 11.04
CA ASN A 116 -18.19 -27.93 10.58
C ASN A 116 -18.57 -29.43 10.60
N ARG A 117 -17.64 -30.30 10.17
CA ARG A 117 -17.86 -31.75 10.16
C ARG A 117 -18.02 -32.36 11.57
N GLU A 118 -17.62 -31.64 12.61
CA GLU A 118 -17.67 -32.04 14.01
C GLU A 118 -18.97 -31.56 14.70
N GLY A 119 -19.87 -30.90 13.97
CA GLY A 119 -21.14 -30.39 14.50
C GLY A 119 -21.02 -29.02 15.19
N GLU A 120 -19.85 -28.40 15.20
CA GLU A 120 -19.61 -27.10 15.83
C GLU A 120 -20.07 -25.96 14.92
N THR A 121 -20.71 -24.94 15.51
CA THR A 121 -21.07 -23.71 14.80
C THR A 121 -19.88 -22.77 14.77
N ILE A 122 -19.31 -22.55 13.58
CA ILE A 122 -18.17 -21.67 13.37
C ILE A 122 -18.63 -20.41 12.64
N THR A 123 -18.31 -19.25 13.20
CA THR A 123 -18.41 -17.95 12.50
C THR A 123 -17.04 -17.50 12.04
N ARG A 124 -16.91 -17.22 10.73
CA ARG A 124 -15.69 -16.66 10.15
C ARG A 124 -15.98 -15.36 9.44
N ASN A 125 -15.10 -14.39 9.64
CA ASN A 125 -15.03 -13.17 8.85
C ASN A 125 -14.38 -13.48 7.50
N LYS A 126 -14.98 -13.00 6.43
CA LYS A 126 -14.45 -13.08 5.07
C LYS A 126 -14.36 -11.67 4.50
N CYS A 127 -13.22 -11.36 3.88
CA CYS A 127 -13.08 -10.17 3.05
C CYS A 127 -13.80 -10.40 1.70
N VAL A 128 -14.73 -9.53 1.36
CA VAL A 128 -15.51 -9.57 0.13
C VAL A 128 -15.25 -8.28 -0.64
N LEU A 129 -14.78 -8.41 -1.88
CA LEU A 129 -14.54 -7.27 -2.75
C LEU A 129 -15.87 -6.68 -3.19
N ASP A 130 -15.95 -5.35 -3.18
CA ASP A 130 -17.11 -4.61 -3.64
C ASP A 130 -17.13 -4.59 -5.17
N THR A 131 -18.04 -5.38 -5.74
CA THR A 131 -18.24 -5.49 -7.20
C THR A 131 -19.70 -5.21 -7.53
N PRO A 132 -20.04 -4.74 -8.75
CA PRO A 132 -21.42 -4.51 -9.16
C PRO A 132 -22.30 -5.73 -8.93
N GLU A 133 -23.52 -5.49 -8.49
CA GLU A 133 -24.53 -6.53 -8.31
C GLU A 133 -24.89 -7.20 -9.65
N GLY A 134 -25.33 -8.46 -9.58
CA GLY A 134 -25.78 -9.21 -10.77
C GLY A 134 -24.67 -9.78 -11.66
N LEU A 135 -23.39 -9.53 -11.37
CA LEU A 135 -22.28 -10.16 -12.08
C LEU A 135 -22.12 -11.63 -11.66
N ASP A 136 -22.03 -12.51 -12.65
CA ASP A 136 -21.62 -13.89 -12.46
C ASP A 136 -20.11 -13.99 -12.15
N GLY A 137 -19.60 -15.21 -11.96
CA GLY A 137 -18.19 -15.42 -11.61
C GLY A 137 -17.21 -14.86 -12.66
N ALA A 138 -17.51 -15.07 -13.94
CA ALA A 138 -16.66 -14.63 -15.04
C ALA A 138 -16.72 -13.11 -15.23
N GLY A 139 -17.92 -12.52 -15.18
CA GLY A 139 -18.14 -11.08 -15.26
C GLY A 139 -17.50 -10.33 -14.09
N ARG A 140 -17.56 -10.88 -12.88
CA ARG A 140 -16.84 -10.32 -11.72
C ARG A 140 -15.34 -10.31 -11.95
N CYS A 141 -14.79 -11.41 -12.45
CA CYS A 141 -13.35 -11.52 -12.76
C CYS A 141 -12.93 -10.49 -13.82
N ALA A 142 -13.68 -10.40 -14.93
CA ALA A 142 -13.41 -9.44 -15.99
C ALA A 142 -13.48 -7.99 -15.50
N TRP A 143 -14.47 -7.66 -14.65
CA TRP A 143 -14.61 -6.33 -14.05
C TRP A 143 -13.42 -5.97 -13.14
N LEU A 144 -12.94 -6.93 -12.35
CA LEU A 144 -11.75 -6.74 -11.49
C LEU A 144 -10.47 -6.57 -12.33
N ILE A 145 -10.30 -7.38 -13.38
CA ILE A 145 -9.16 -7.26 -14.29
C ILE A 145 -9.16 -5.89 -14.97
N GLY A 146 -10.32 -5.40 -15.40
CA GLY A 146 -10.46 -4.06 -16.00
C GLY A 146 -10.12 -2.90 -15.06
N ARG A 147 -10.01 -3.13 -13.75
CA ARG A 147 -9.53 -2.15 -12.76
C ARG A 147 -8.07 -2.34 -12.39
N SER A 148 -7.47 -3.48 -12.72
CA SER A 148 -6.05 -3.71 -12.48
C SER A 148 -5.22 -2.83 -13.43
N LEU A 149 -4.05 -2.40 -12.96
CA LEU A 149 -3.06 -1.79 -13.85
C LEU A 149 -2.38 -2.89 -14.68
N THR A 150 -2.18 -2.63 -15.97
CA THR A 150 -1.28 -3.46 -16.76
C THR A 150 0.16 -3.27 -16.27
N MET A 151 1.04 -4.23 -16.59
CA MET A 151 2.45 -4.09 -16.24
C MET A 151 3.07 -2.83 -16.86
N GLU A 152 2.72 -2.50 -18.10
CA GLU A 152 3.19 -1.27 -18.74
C GLU A 152 2.71 -0.01 -18.01
N GLN A 153 1.41 0.08 -17.68
CA GLN A 153 0.86 1.22 -16.96
C GLN A 153 1.55 1.40 -15.60
N ALA A 154 1.74 0.29 -14.87
CA ALA A 154 2.46 0.30 -13.60
C ALA A 154 3.92 0.74 -13.76
N ALA A 155 4.63 0.21 -14.78
CA ALA A 155 6.02 0.53 -15.03
C ALA A 155 6.22 2.01 -15.41
N ARG A 156 5.44 2.52 -16.37
CA ARG A 156 5.50 3.92 -16.81
C ARG A 156 5.09 4.91 -15.71
N SER A 157 4.20 4.50 -14.80
CA SER A 157 3.80 5.33 -13.66
C SER A 157 4.85 5.36 -12.55
N ALA A 158 5.60 4.27 -12.37
CA ALA A 158 6.54 4.11 -11.25
C ALA A 158 7.97 4.58 -11.56
N MET A 159 8.40 4.52 -12.82
CA MET A 159 9.77 4.83 -13.22
C MET A 159 9.87 5.23 -14.70
N PRO A 160 11.01 5.77 -15.15
CA PRO A 160 11.23 6.03 -16.57
C PRO A 160 11.06 4.76 -17.41
N ALA A 161 10.52 4.92 -18.61
CA ALA A 161 10.36 3.84 -19.57
C ALA A 161 11.13 4.12 -20.86
N LEU A 162 11.75 3.08 -21.40
CA LEU A 162 12.43 3.09 -22.69
C LEU A 162 11.68 2.15 -23.63
N ASP A 163 11.10 2.70 -24.69
CA ASP A 163 10.53 1.90 -25.76
C ASP A 163 11.66 1.24 -26.56
N ILE A 164 11.59 -0.07 -26.74
CA ILE A 164 12.61 -0.89 -27.40
C ILE A 164 12.02 -1.70 -28.55
N THR A 165 12.90 -2.17 -29.45
CA THR A 165 12.49 -3.06 -30.54
C THR A 165 12.35 -4.52 -30.07
N PRO A 166 11.65 -5.38 -30.83
CA PRO A 166 11.61 -6.82 -30.55
C PRO A 166 12.99 -7.49 -30.53
N GLU A 167 13.94 -7.01 -31.33
CA GLU A 167 15.32 -7.52 -31.38
C GLU A 167 16.07 -7.16 -30.09
N GLU A 168 15.94 -5.90 -29.63
CA GLU A 168 16.48 -5.46 -28.34
C GLU A 168 15.85 -6.24 -27.18
N ALA A 169 14.54 -6.55 -27.27
CA ALA A 169 13.85 -7.34 -26.28
C ALA A 169 14.43 -8.76 -26.18
N ALA A 170 14.70 -9.41 -27.32
CA ALA A 170 15.35 -10.71 -27.35
C ALA A 170 16.74 -10.67 -26.68
N GLU A 171 17.55 -9.66 -26.99
CA GLU A 171 18.87 -9.47 -26.37
C GLU A 171 18.77 -9.34 -24.84
N LEU A 172 17.90 -8.47 -24.34
CA LEU A 172 17.69 -8.30 -22.90
C LEU A 172 17.22 -9.60 -22.22
N ARG A 173 16.35 -10.38 -22.88
CA ARG A 173 15.84 -11.66 -22.33
C ARG A 173 16.94 -12.70 -22.15
N PHE A 174 17.99 -12.67 -22.97
CA PHE A 174 19.18 -13.49 -22.82
C PHE A 174 20.25 -12.87 -21.89
N GLY A 175 19.91 -11.80 -21.17
CA GLY A 175 20.84 -11.10 -20.28
C GLY A 175 21.89 -10.26 -21.01
N ARG A 176 21.71 -10.02 -22.32
CA ARG A 176 22.66 -9.26 -23.15
C ARG A 176 22.36 -7.77 -23.08
N ARG A 177 23.32 -6.98 -23.54
CA ARG A 177 23.26 -5.50 -23.54
C ARG A 177 22.65 -4.99 -24.83
N ILE A 178 22.07 -3.80 -24.76
CA ILE A 178 21.55 -3.07 -25.92
C ILE A 178 22.29 -1.74 -26.08
N GLU A 179 22.45 -1.25 -27.31
CA GLU A 179 23.09 0.03 -27.64
C GLU A 179 22.13 1.20 -27.38
N ARG A 180 21.81 1.42 -26.10
CA ARG A 180 20.95 2.51 -25.63
C ARG A 180 21.61 3.26 -24.49
N THR A 181 21.59 4.58 -24.58
CA THR A 181 22.06 5.46 -23.52
C THR A 181 20.91 5.78 -22.57
N ILE A 182 21.09 5.47 -21.29
CA ILE A 182 20.16 5.82 -20.22
C ILE A 182 20.92 6.48 -19.05
N HIS A 183 20.24 7.36 -18.33
CA HIS A 183 20.83 8.12 -17.22
C HIS A 183 20.47 7.55 -15.85
N GLU A 184 19.34 6.85 -15.77
CA GLU A 184 18.80 6.22 -14.57
C GLU A 184 18.13 4.89 -14.94
N PRO A 185 17.86 4.01 -13.97
CA PRO A 185 17.16 2.76 -14.25
C PRO A 185 15.81 3.00 -14.90
N ALA A 186 15.48 2.18 -15.91
CA ALA A 186 14.26 2.33 -16.69
C ALA A 186 13.59 0.96 -16.96
N ALA A 187 12.29 0.97 -17.19
CA ALA A 187 11.58 -0.18 -17.72
C ALA A 187 11.74 -0.23 -19.25
N ALA A 188 12.19 -1.37 -19.79
CA ALA A 188 12.29 -1.59 -21.22
C ALA A 188 11.01 -2.24 -21.75
N ILE A 189 10.33 -1.59 -22.69
CA ILE A 189 8.97 -1.93 -23.11
C ILE A 189 8.90 -2.06 -24.63
N VAL A 190 8.25 -3.10 -25.16
CA VAL A 190 7.94 -3.20 -26.60
C VAL A 190 6.57 -2.57 -26.82
N PRO A 191 6.46 -1.36 -27.40
CA PRO A 191 5.22 -0.59 -27.41
C PRO A 191 4.12 -1.22 -28.28
N GLN A 192 4.48 -2.03 -29.28
CA GLN A 192 3.50 -2.69 -30.16
C GLN A 192 2.72 -3.80 -29.44
N THR A 193 3.33 -4.43 -28.43
CA THR A 193 2.74 -5.56 -27.70
C THR A 193 2.47 -5.21 -26.23
N HIS A 194 2.84 -4.00 -25.78
CA HIS A 194 2.76 -3.57 -24.38
C HIS A 194 3.57 -4.47 -23.42
N ASP A 195 4.56 -5.19 -23.95
CA ASP A 195 5.38 -6.16 -23.21
C ASP A 195 6.47 -5.44 -22.41
N VAL A 196 6.43 -5.56 -21.09
CA VAL A 196 7.48 -5.06 -20.20
C VAL A 196 8.55 -6.14 -20.07
N VAL A 197 9.65 -5.95 -20.78
CA VAL A 197 10.68 -6.98 -20.98
C VAL A 197 11.62 -7.08 -19.79
N ALA A 198 12.10 -5.93 -19.30
CA ALA A 198 13.10 -5.88 -18.24
C ALA A 198 13.12 -4.53 -17.53
N ILE A 199 13.65 -4.51 -16.31
CA ILE A 199 14.24 -3.31 -15.72
C ILE A 199 15.71 -3.28 -16.13
N ILE A 200 16.13 -2.18 -16.74
CA ILE A 200 17.48 -1.97 -17.26
C ILE A 200 18.22 -0.87 -16.47
N GLU A 201 19.53 -0.98 -16.39
CA GLU A 201 20.42 0.09 -15.90
C GLU A 201 21.55 0.37 -16.88
N LYS A 202 22.22 1.51 -16.67
CA LYS A 202 23.39 1.89 -17.44
C LYS A 202 24.50 0.84 -17.28
N ALA A 203 24.95 0.29 -18.41
CA ALA A 203 26.12 -0.58 -18.43
C ALA A 203 27.41 0.22 -18.61
N ASN A 204 27.40 1.18 -19.54
CA ASN A 204 28.48 2.12 -19.83
C ASN A 204 27.93 3.37 -20.54
N GLY A 205 28.78 4.17 -21.21
CA GLY A 205 28.38 5.44 -21.81
C GLY A 205 27.32 5.35 -22.93
N HIS A 206 27.20 4.20 -23.60
CA HIS A 206 26.32 4.02 -24.76
C HIS A 206 25.46 2.74 -24.70
N GLN A 207 25.66 1.87 -23.71
CA GLN A 207 24.90 0.63 -23.53
C GLN A 207 24.08 0.60 -22.23
N ALA A 208 22.97 -0.11 -22.30
CA ALA A 208 22.16 -0.53 -21.17
C ALA A 208 22.20 -2.06 -20.99
N LYS A 209 22.02 -2.54 -19.77
CA LYS A 209 21.97 -3.97 -19.42
C LYS A 209 20.74 -4.28 -18.56
N PRO A 210 20.19 -5.51 -18.59
CA PRO A 210 19.10 -5.90 -17.72
C PRO A 210 19.58 -6.15 -16.29
N ILE A 211 18.79 -5.71 -15.31
CA ILE A 211 18.93 -6.06 -13.88
C ILE A 211 17.91 -7.14 -13.52
N THR A 212 16.72 -7.04 -14.10
CA THR A 212 15.62 -7.98 -13.88
C THR A 212 14.91 -8.15 -15.21
N VAL A 213 14.74 -9.40 -15.63
CA VAL A 213 14.03 -9.77 -16.86
C VAL A 213 12.70 -10.37 -16.45
N PHE A 214 11.61 -9.93 -17.09
CA PHE A 214 10.30 -10.51 -16.89
C PHE A 214 10.04 -11.58 -17.95
N PRO A 215 9.41 -12.72 -17.61
CA PRO A 215 9.01 -13.71 -18.61
C PRO A 215 7.98 -13.13 -19.57
N LEU A 216 7.91 -13.67 -20.79
CA LEU A 216 6.84 -13.32 -21.74
C LEU A 216 5.52 -13.83 -21.15
N ALA A 217 4.51 -12.94 -21.05
CA ALA A 217 3.19 -13.27 -20.53
C ALA A 217 2.34 -14.08 -21.53
#